data_AF-A0A6N2LXL6-F1
#
_entry.id   AF-A0A6N2LXL6-F1
#
_cell.length_a   1.000
_cell.length_b   1.000
_cell.length_c   1.000
_cell.angle_alpha   90.00
_cell.angle_beta   90.00
_cell.angle_gamma   90.00
#
_symmetry.space_group_name_H-M   'P 1'
#
loop_
_entity.id
_entity.type
_entity.pdbx_description
1 polymer ?
#
loop_
_entity_poly.entity_id
_entity_poly.type
_entity_poly.pdbx_seq_one_letter_code
_entity_poly.pdbx_strand_id
1 'polypeptide(L)'
;MHSISSPAVMHPLSLSASSRFLSHKLLIPSSFFSNFKTTHQGFHTNFTKVPTFIRNCTSPPVSAKPSSQIRWNRTKKSEPDKKLQALRELFSSPGIGIDAYIIPSQDAHQSEFIAECYMRRAYISGFTGSAGTVVVTKEKAALWTDGRYFLQAEKQLNSNWILMRAGNPGVPTTSEWLNDVLAPGAKVGVDPFLFSFDAAEELKEAIAKKNHKLVYLYNPNLVDEIWKGSRPMPPNKPIRVHELKYAGVDVASKLSFLRSELLDTCSSAIIVSMLDEIAWLLNLRGSDVPHSPVMYAYLIVEVDGAKLFVDNSKVTPEVLNHLENAGVELKPYDTILSEVERG
;
A
#
# COMPACT_ATOMS: atom_id res chain seq x y z
N MET A 1 4.56 -62.13 30.00
CA MET A 1 5.06 -62.39 28.64
C MET A 1 4.14 -61.67 27.66
N HIS A 2 4.70 -60.69 26.93
CA HIS A 2 4.36 -60.16 25.59
C HIS A 2 2.88 -59.89 25.21
N SER A 3 2.48 -58.82 24.50
CA SER A 3 3.17 -57.73 23.80
C SER A 3 2.14 -56.71 23.30
N ILE A 4 2.62 -55.49 23.07
CA ILE A 4 1.96 -54.32 22.44
C ILE A 4 1.95 -54.44 20.91
N SER A 5 0.94 -53.85 20.24
CA SER A 5 1.04 -53.25 18.88
C SER A 5 -0.19 -52.35 18.65
N SER A 6 -0.13 -51.01 18.75
CA SER A 6 0.36 -49.98 17.80
C SER A 6 -0.50 -49.84 16.52
N PRO A 7 -1.13 -48.67 16.26
CA PRO A 7 -1.69 -48.35 14.95
C PRO A 7 -0.80 -47.40 14.13
N ALA A 8 -0.73 -47.75 12.83
CA ALA A 8 -0.24 -47.08 11.63
C ALA A 8 0.29 -45.63 11.71
N VAL A 9 1.57 -45.50 11.35
CA VAL A 9 2.26 -44.29 10.91
C VAL A 9 1.94 -44.04 9.43
N MET A 10 1.41 -42.86 9.09
CA MET A 10 1.39 -42.34 7.72
C MET A 10 2.65 -41.50 7.50
N HIS A 11 3.47 -41.88 6.51
CA HIS A 11 4.60 -41.10 6.04
C HIS A 11 4.15 -39.97 5.10
N PRO A 12 4.65 -38.72 5.25
CA PRO A 12 4.53 -37.71 4.22
C PRO A 12 5.61 -37.88 3.14
N LEU A 13 5.18 -37.74 1.89
CA LEU A 13 6.02 -37.73 0.70
C LEU A 13 6.94 -36.50 0.70
N SER A 14 8.25 -36.73 0.60
CA SER A 14 9.25 -35.69 0.38
C SER A 14 9.11 -35.10 -1.01
N LEU A 15 9.13 -33.76 -1.13
CA LEU A 15 9.44 -33.08 -2.38
C LEU A 15 10.58 -32.09 -2.13
N SER A 16 11.74 -32.45 -2.69
CA SER A 16 12.95 -31.66 -2.75
C SER A 16 12.79 -30.46 -3.67
N ALA A 17 13.30 -29.31 -3.22
CA ALA A 17 13.49 -28.12 -4.04
C ALA A 17 14.54 -28.35 -5.14
N SER A 18 14.17 -28.09 -6.41
CA SER A 18 15.04 -27.40 -7.38
C SER A 18 14.41 -27.24 -8.77
N SER A 19 14.59 -26.04 -9.30
CA SER A 19 14.85 -25.71 -10.71
C SER A 19 13.72 -25.08 -11.56
N ARG A 20 14.07 -23.90 -12.07
CA ARG A 20 13.96 -23.44 -13.47
C ARG A 20 12.55 -23.40 -14.06
N PHE A 21 12.05 -22.17 -14.19
CA PHE A 21 10.94 -21.80 -15.05
C PHE A 21 11.24 -22.13 -16.52
N LEU A 22 10.57 -23.14 -17.04
CA LEU A 22 10.37 -23.38 -18.47
C LEU A 22 8.87 -23.30 -18.75
N SER A 23 8.51 -22.48 -19.73
CA SER A 23 7.15 -22.22 -20.17
C SER A 23 6.58 -23.42 -20.91
N HIS A 24 5.46 -23.96 -20.42
CA HIS A 24 4.63 -24.88 -21.19
C HIS A 24 3.18 -24.38 -21.26
N LYS A 25 2.77 -24.06 -22.49
CA LYS A 25 1.39 -23.84 -22.91
C LYS A 25 0.60 -25.14 -22.71
N LEU A 26 -0.48 -25.09 -21.92
CA LEU A 26 -1.48 -26.15 -21.85
C LEU A 26 -2.62 -25.86 -22.82
N LEU A 27 -2.74 -26.74 -23.82
CA LEU A 27 -3.87 -26.85 -24.75
C LEU A 27 -5.02 -27.60 -24.06
N ILE A 28 -6.23 -27.05 -24.09
CA ILE A 28 -7.46 -27.72 -23.63
C ILE A 28 -8.18 -28.30 -24.86
N PRO A 29 -8.63 -29.57 -24.85
CA PRO A 29 -9.38 -30.15 -25.95
C PRO A 29 -10.85 -29.71 -25.92
N SER A 30 -11.40 -29.49 -27.11
CA SER A 30 -12.81 -29.22 -27.38
C SER A 30 -13.54 -30.53 -27.71
N SER A 31 -14.66 -30.81 -27.02
CA SER A 31 -15.86 -31.47 -27.56
C SER A 31 -16.74 -32.02 -26.44
N PHE A 32 -17.97 -31.52 -26.29
CA PHE A 32 -19.18 -32.35 -26.07
C PHE A 32 -20.42 -31.53 -26.47
N PHE A 33 -21.17 -32.08 -27.42
CA PHE A 33 -22.37 -31.53 -28.07
C PHE A 33 -23.62 -31.64 -27.18
N SER A 34 -24.56 -30.69 -27.33
CA SER A 34 -25.97 -31.05 -27.58
C SER A 34 -26.77 -29.89 -28.15
N ASN A 35 -27.47 -30.19 -29.26
CA ASN A 35 -28.37 -29.34 -30.03
C ASN A 35 -29.66 -28.98 -29.29
N PHE A 36 -30.15 -27.75 -29.46
CA PHE A 36 -31.58 -27.46 -29.45
C PHE A 36 -31.92 -26.45 -30.56
N LYS A 37 -32.67 -26.92 -31.56
CA LYS A 37 -33.39 -26.10 -32.55
C LYS A 37 -34.78 -25.83 -32.00
N THR A 38 -35.27 -24.60 -32.11
CA THR A 38 -36.71 -24.33 -32.11
C THR A 38 -37.07 -23.13 -32.97
N THR A 39 -38.25 -23.27 -33.58
CA THR A 39 -38.75 -22.68 -34.80
C THR A 39 -39.39 -21.31 -34.59
N HIS A 40 -39.28 -20.42 -35.57
CA HIS A 40 -40.06 -19.18 -35.66
C HIS A 40 -41.56 -19.47 -35.86
N GLN A 41 -42.41 -18.84 -35.05
CA GLN A 41 -43.82 -18.57 -35.37
C GLN A 41 -44.13 -17.11 -35.05
N GLY A 42 -44.60 -16.38 -36.06
CA GLY A 42 -45.07 -15.00 -35.92
C GLY A 42 -46.48 -14.95 -35.37
N PHE A 43 -46.74 -13.92 -34.58
CA PHE A 43 -48.09 -13.50 -34.20
C PHE A 43 -48.22 -11.99 -34.36
N HIS A 44 -49.18 -11.60 -35.20
CA HIS A 44 -49.71 -10.24 -35.33
C HIS A 44 -50.74 -9.99 -34.22
N THR A 45 -50.70 -8.81 -33.59
CA THR A 45 -51.91 -8.18 -33.02
C THR A 45 -51.85 -6.66 -33.14
N ASN A 46 -52.97 -6.10 -33.60
CA ASN A 46 -53.23 -4.70 -33.91
C ASN A 46 -53.17 -3.78 -32.69
N PHE A 47 -52.60 -2.58 -32.87
CA PHE A 47 -52.89 -1.42 -32.01
C PHE A 47 -53.34 -0.22 -32.85
N THR A 48 -54.40 0.39 -32.34
CA THR A 48 -55.20 1.49 -32.85
C THR A 48 -54.41 2.81 -32.94
N LYS A 49 -54.63 3.57 -34.01
CA LYS A 49 -54.05 4.89 -34.23
C LYS A 49 -54.61 5.91 -33.24
N VAL A 50 -53.73 6.57 -32.49
CA VAL A 50 -53.98 7.86 -31.81
C VAL A 50 -53.05 8.88 -32.47
N PRO A 51 -53.52 10.08 -32.86
CA PRO A 51 -52.69 11.04 -33.59
C PRO A 51 -51.77 11.78 -32.62
N THR A 52 -50.47 11.48 -32.66
CA THR A 52 -49.45 12.34 -32.04
C THR A 52 -49.06 13.45 -33.00
N PHE A 53 -49.36 14.68 -32.60
CA PHE A 53 -48.88 15.92 -33.21
C PHE A 53 -47.35 15.88 -33.39
N ILE A 54 -46.88 16.00 -34.63
CA ILE A 54 -45.47 16.19 -34.95
C ILE A 54 -45.11 17.64 -34.58
N ARG A 55 -44.31 17.82 -33.51
CA ARG A 55 -43.49 19.02 -33.37
C ARG A 55 -42.13 18.72 -33.98
N ASN A 56 -41.85 19.36 -35.11
CA ASN A 56 -40.50 19.46 -35.64
C ASN A 56 -39.64 20.23 -34.63
N CYS A 57 -38.76 19.54 -33.93
CA CYS A 57 -37.64 20.13 -33.21
C CYS A 57 -36.35 19.59 -33.82
N THR A 58 -35.81 20.31 -34.79
CA THR A 58 -34.44 20.12 -35.28
C THR A 58 -33.48 20.58 -34.19
N SER A 59 -33.13 19.67 -33.28
CA SER A 59 -31.95 19.81 -32.43
C SER A 59 -30.74 19.29 -33.20
N PRO A 60 -29.58 19.98 -33.20
CA PRO A 60 -28.36 19.38 -33.73
C PRO A 60 -27.99 18.14 -32.91
N PRO A 61 -27.35 17.12 -33.51
CA PRO A 61 -26.91 15.95 -32.76
C PRO A 61 -25.90 16.39 -31.70
N VAL A 62 -26.16 16.02 -30.44
CA VAL A 62 -25.19 16.22 -29.36
C VAL A 62 -24.01 15.29 -29.61
N SER A 63 -22.99 15.81 -30.27
CA SER A 63 -21.70 15.13 -30.43
C SER A 63 -20.88 15.37 -29.17
N ALA A 64 -20.85 14.39 -28.26
CA ALA A 64 -19.91 14.38 -27.15
C ALA A 64 -18.49 14.23 -27.71
N LYS A 65 -17.64 15.24 -27.52
CA LYS A 65 -16.22 15.17 -27.93
C LYS A 65 -15.44 14.31 -26.94
N PRO A 66 -14.47 13.50 -27.39
CA PRO A 66 -13.53 12.81 -26.51
C PRO A 66 -12.78 13.83 -25.63
N SER A 67 -12.49 13.46 -24.37
CA SER A 67 -11.78 14.32 -23.41
C SER A 67 -10.41 14.81 -23.90
N SER A 68 -9.82 14.12 -24.89
CA SER A 68 -8.57 14.51 -25.55
C SER A 68 -8.66 15.81 -26.36
N GLN A 69 -9.86 16.30 -26.69
CA GLN A 69 -10.07 17.52 -27.48
C GLN A 69 -10.43 18.76 -26.64
N ILE A 70 -10.52 18.63 -25.31
CA ILE A 70 -10.71 19.79 -24.42
C ILE A 70 -9.34 20.46 -24.25
N ARG A 71 -9.02 21.36 -25.19
CA ARG A 71 -7.85 22.24 -25.08
C ARG A 71 -8.15 23.27 -24.00
N TRP A 72 -7.64 23.04 -22.80
CA TRP A 72 -7.77 24.01 -21.73
C TRP A 72 -6.76 25.13 -21.93
N ASN A 73 -7.24 26.27 -22.45
CA ASN A 73 -6.50 27.52 -22.39
C ASN A 73 -6.44 27.99 -20.92
N ARG A 74 -5.48 27.49 -20.15
CA ARG A 74 -5.07 28.08 -18.86
C ARG A 74 -3.75 28.82 -19.02
N THR A 75 -3.81 30.00 -19.64
CA THR A 75 -2.77 31.04 -19.50
C THR A 75 -3.00 31.81 -18.21
N LYS A 76 -2.97 31.11 -17.06
CA LYS A 76 -2.84 31.76 -15.76
C LYS A 76 -1.46 31.39 -15.25
N LYS A 77 -0.53 32.35 -15.27
CA LYS A 77 0.80 32.21 -14.67
C LYS A 77 0.56 31.79 -13.22
N SER A 78 0.85 30.53 -12.92
CA SER A 78 0.48 29.96 -11.64
C SER A 78 1.43 30.42 -10.57
N GLU A 79 0.88 30.82 -9.43
CA GLU A 79 1.67 31.09 -8.24
C GLU A 79 2.51 29.84 -7.92
N PRO A 80 3.81 30.03 -7.61
CA PRO A 80 4.69 28.92 -7.26
C PRO A 80 4.15 28.24 -5.99
N ASP A 81 4.08 26.92 -6.04
CA ASP A 81 3.65 26.12 -4.89
C ASP A 81 4.74 26.16 -3.81
N LYS A 82 4.45 26.90 -2.73
CA LYS A 82 5.39 27.12 -1.61
C LYS A 82 5.86 25.80 -0.98
N LYS A 83 5.01 24.75 -0.96
CA LYS A 83 5.38 23.45 -0.39
C LYS A 83 6.37 22.72 -1.30
N LEU A 84 6.14 22.75 -2.62
CA LEU A 84 7.10 22.20 -3.59
C LEU A 84 8.44 22.94 -3.55
N GLN A 85 8.41 24.26 -3.42
CA GLN A 85 9.63 25.06 -3.30
C GLN A 85 10.41 24.66 -2.04
N ALA A 86 9.76 24.63 -0.87
CA ALA A 86 10.41 24.24 0.38
C ALA A 86 10.96 22.81 0.32
N LEU A 87 10.24 21.86 -0.29
CA LEU A 87 10.72 20.49 -0.45
C LEU A 87 11.98 20.42 -1.34
N ARG A 88 12.00 21.17 -2.44
CA ARG A 88 13.14 21.20 -3.38
C ARG A 88 14.38 21.83 -2.78
N GLU A 89 14.21 22.82 -1.90
CA GLU A 89 15.32 23.42 -1.15
C GLU A 89 16.06 22.37 -0.31
N LEU A 90 15.34 21.37 0.25
CA LEU A 90 15.94 20.27 1.02
C LEU A 90 16.78 19.31 0.18
N PHE A 91 16.54 19.20 -1.13
CA PHE A 91 17.26 18.22 -1.99
C PHE A 91 18.77 18.49 -2.03
N SER A 92 19.16 19.75 -1.88
CA SER A 92 20.56 20.19 -1.91
C SER A 92 21.17 20.36 -0.52
N SER A 93 20.43 20.09 0.55
CA SER A 93 20.95 20.19 1.92
C SER A 93 22.08 19.17 2.14
N PRO A 94 23.09 19.52 2.96
CA PRO A 94 24.16 18.60 3.32
C PRO A 94 23.59 17.28 3.86
N GLY A 95 24.08 16.14 3.33
CA GLY A 95 23.62 14.80 3.74
C GLY A 95 22.42 14.25 2.96
N ILE A 96 21.66 15.07 2.22
CA ILE A 96 20.54 14.60 1.37
C ILE A 96 21.05 14.37 -0.06
N GLY A 97 21.38 15.46 -0.78
CA GLY A 97 21.97 15.42 -2.11
C GLY A 97 21.24 14.53 -3.11
N ILE A 98 19.95 14.78 -3.36
CA ILE A 98 19.09 14.04 -4.31
C ILE A 98 18.61 14.92 -5.47
N ASP A 99 18.08 14.30 -6.52
CA ASP A 99 17.53 14.97 -7.71
C ASP A 99 16.01 14.76 -7.84
N ALA A 100 15.51 13.69 -7.24
CA ALA A 100 14.08 13.39 -7.14
C ALA A 100 13.75 12.77 -5.79
N TYR A 101 12.49 12.91 -5.36
CA TYR A 101 11.96 12.29 -4.15
C TYR A 101 10.58 11.67 -4.42
N ILE A 102 10.40 10.42 -4.00
CA ILE A 102 9.14 9.68 -4.18
C ILE A 102 8.38 9.65 -2.85
N ILE A 103 7.10 10.02 -2.91
CA ILE A 103 6.20 10.10 -1.76
C ILE A 103 4.97 9.23 -2.07
N PRO A 104 4.95 7.97 -1.58
CA PRO A 104 3.83 7.06 -1.81
C PRO A 104 2.63 7.39 -0.88
N SER A 105 1.55 6.60 -0.96
CA SER A 105 0.38 6.75 -0.07
C SER A 105 0.53 5.99 1.24
N GLN A 106 1.44 5.04 1.30
CA GLN A 106 1.59 4.08 2.38
C GLN A 106 2.27 4.70 3.61
N ASP A 107 2.00 4.10 4.76
CA ASP A 107 2.74 4.32 6.00
C ASP A 107 3.81 3.24 6.19
N ALA A 108 4.43 3.20 7.37
CA ALA A 108 5.49 2.24 7.70
C ALA A 108 5.01 0.78 7.80
N HIS A 109 3.69 0.55 7.78
CA HIS A 109 3.06 -0.75 8.00
C HIS A 109 2.24 -1.20 6.78
N GLN A 110 2.40 -0.52 5.64
CA GLN A 110 1.69 -0.80 4.40
C GLN A 110 0.16 -0.78 4.57
N SER A 111 -0.35 0.07 5.48
CA SER A 111 -1.79 0.16 5.75
C SER A 111 -2.56 0.68 4.54
N GLU A 112 -3.77 0.13 4.29
CA GLU A 112 -4.67 0.62 3.24
C GLU A 112 -5.19 2.02 3.54
N PHE A 113 -5.62 2.24 4.78
CA PHE A 113 -5.95 3.55 5.32
C PHE A 113 -4.88 3.96 6.32
N ILE A 114 -4.59 5.26 6.39
CA ILE A 114 -3.50 5.78 7.23
C ILE A 114 -4.02 6.88 8.14
N ALA A 115 -3.32 7.10 9.25
CA ALA A 115 -3.60 8.24 10.14
C ALA A 115 -3.22 9.57 9.46
N GLU A 116 -3.86 10.66 9.86
CA GLU A 116 -3.66 11.98 9.26
C GLU A 116 -2.19 12.44 9.32
N CYS A 117 -1.46 12.08 10.38
CA CYS A 117 -0.05 12.38 10.54
C CYS A 117 0.86 11.70 9.50
N TYR A 118 0.38 10.68 8.80
CA TYR A 118 1.11 9.97 7.74
C TYR A 118 0.64 10.36 6.32
N MET A 119 -0.37 11.23 6.19
CA MET A 119 -0.93 11.66 4.90
C MET A 119 -0.03 12.65 4.13
N ARG A 120 1.27 12.34 4.02
CA ARG A 120 2.32 13.16 3.42
C ARG A 120 2.03 13.53 1.97
N ARG A 121 1.56 12.56 1.17
CA ARG A 121 1.14 12.78 -0.22
C ARG A 121 -0.02 13.80 -0.30
N ALA A 122 -1.01 13.69 0.59
CA ALA A 122 -2.12 14.65 0.63
C ALA A 122 -1.64 16.05 1.06
N TYR A 123 -0.74 16.10 2.05
CA TYR A 123 -0.16 17.36 2.50
C TYR A 123 0.60 18.08 1.37
N ILE A 124 1.50 17.38 0.66
CA ILE A 124 2.36 18.01 -0.36
C ILE A 124 1.57 18.41 -1.62
N SER A 125 0.60 17.59 -2.05
CA SER A 125 -0.08 17.78 -3.34
C SER A 125 -1.49 18.38 -3.23
N GLY A 126 -2.11 18.34 -2.05
CA GLY A 126 -3.53 18.65 -1.87
C GLY A 126 -4.48 17.52 -2.33
N PHE A 127 -3.97 16.44 -2.91
CA PHE A 127 -4.78 15.32 -3.37
C PHE A 127 -5.12 14.34 -2.23
N THR A 128 -6.40 14.17 -1.96
CA THR A 128 -6.94 13.41 -0.80
C THR A 128 -7.52 12.05 -1.15
N GLY A 129 -7.31 11.52 -2.36
CA GLY A 129 -7.73 10.14 -2.68
C GLY A 129 -6.97 9.12 -1.83
N SER A 130 -7.45 7.89 -1.69
CA SER A 130 -6.72 6.90 -0.87
C SER A 130 -5.45 6.40 -1.57
N ALA A 131 -5.44 6.30 -2.90
CA ALA A 131 -4.32 5.75 -3.66
C ALA A 131 -3.63 6.79 -4.55
N GLY A 132 -2.31 6.84 -4.49
CA GLY A 132 -1.48 7.55 -5.44
C GLY A 132 -0.01 7.70 -5.01
N THR A 133 0.85 8.01 -5.98
CA THR A 133 2.27 8.21 -5.75
C THR A 133 2.69 9.55 -6.32
N VAL A 134 3.31 10.36 -5.47
CA VAL A 134 3.90 11.64 -5.88
C VAL A 134 5.37 11.44 -6.17
N VAL A 135 5.84 12.04 -7.26
CA VAL A 135 7.28 12.17 -7.56
C VAL A 135 7.58 13.65 -7.77
N VAL A 136 8.53 14.16 -6.99
CA VAL A 136 8.99 15.55 -7.12
C VAL A 136 10.44 15.53 -7.57
N THR A 137 10.74 16.20 -8.69
CA THR A 137 12.10 16.50 -9.13
C THR A 137 12.42 17.96 -8.86
N LYS A 138 13.67 18.38 -9.10
CA LYS A 138 14.09 19.78 -8.98
C LYS A 138 13.21 20.73 -9.82
N GLU A 139 12.67 20.26 -10.95
CA GLU A 139 11.92 21.08 -11.90
C GLU A 139 10.44 20.69 -12.01
N LYS A 140 10.10 19.40 -11.90
CA LYS A 140 8.76 18.86 -12.16
C LYS A 140 8.15 18.24 -10.90
N ALA A 141 6.82 18.13 -10.88
CA ALA A 141 6.08 17.39 -9.86
C ALA A 141 4.95 16.63 -10.54
N ALA A 142 4.85 15.33 -10.31
CA ALA A 142 3.87 14.46 -10.93
C ALA A 142 3.18 13.58 -9.89
N LEU A 143 1.91 13.28 -10.12
CA LEU A 143 1.10 12.41 -9.26
C LEU A 143 0.46 11.32 -10.10
N TRP A 144 0.77 10.06 -9.77
CA TRP A 144 0.10 8.88 -10.29
C TRP A 144 -1.06 8.51 -9.40
N THR A 145 -2.21 8.24 -9.99
CA THR A 145 -3.37 7.65 -9.30
C THR A 145 -4.16 6.81 -10.30
N ASP A 146 -5.06 5.97 -9.82
CA ASP A 146 -5.89 5.08 -10.63
C ASP A 146 -7.22 5.72 -11.05
N GLY A 147 -7.98 5.00 -11.88
CA GLY A 147 -9.23 5.45 -12.50
C GLY A 147 -10.29 5.98 -11.54
N ARG A 148 -10.30 5.53 -10.28
CA ARG A 148 -11.25 6.00 -9.25
C ARG A 148 -11.08 7.49 -8.96
N TYR A 149 -9.86 8.00 -9.04
CA TYR A 149 -9.49 9.31 -8.53
C TYR A 149 -9.13 10.35 -9.59
N PHE A 150 -9.15 9.97 -10.86
CA PHE A 150 -8.91 10.82 -12.01
C PHE A 150 -9.57 12.20 -11.93
N LEU A 151 -10.90 12.25 -11.77
CA LEU A 151 -11.65 13.51 -11.72
C LEU A 151 -11.42 14.28 -10.41
N GLN A 152 -11.13 13.58 -9.32
CA GLN A 152 -10.81 14.19 -8.04
C GLN A 152 -9.44 14.87 -8.11
N ALA A 153 -8.43 14.20 -8.66
CA ALA A 153 -7.09 14.73 -8.82
C ALA A 153 -7.08 15.97 -9.73
N GLU A 154 -7.83 15.97 -10.84
CA GLU A 154 -7.96 17.17 -11.70
C GLU A 154 -8.54 18.39 -10.98
N LYS A 155 -9.44 18.17 -10.01
CA LYS A 155 -10.05 19.24 -9.23
C LYS A 155 -9.16 19.73 -8.10
N GLN A 156 -8.43 18.83 -7.46
CA GLN A 156 -7.63 19.12 -6.25
C GLN A 156 -6.22 19.59 -6.58
N LEU A 157 -5.61 19.11 -7.67
CA LEU A 157 -4.26 19.48 -8.06
C LEU A 157 -4.24 20.88 -8.67
N ASN A 158 -3.26 21.68 -8.24
CA ASN A 158 -2.95 22.95 -8.88
C ASN A 158 -2.09 22.73 -10.15
N SER A 159 -1.89 23.78 -10.94
CA SER A 159 -1.17 23.69 -12.23
C SER A 159 0.33 23.42 -12.13
N ASN A 160 0.92 23.39 -10.93
CA ASN A 160 2.31 22.96 -10.74
C ASN A 160 2.46 21.43 -10.79
N TRP A 161 1.35 20.69 -10.81
CA TRP A 161 1.32 19.23 -10.79
C TRP A 161 0.94 18.65 -12.15
N ILE A 162 1.65 17.59 -12.55
CA ILE A 162 1.31 16.75 -13.70
C ILE A 162 0.50 15.56 -13.19
N LEU A 163 -0.77 15.47 -13.59
CA LEU A 163 -1.59 14.29 -13.30
C LEU A 163 -1.24 13.15 -14.26
N MET A 164 -0.76 12.04 -13.71
CA MET A 164 -0.47 10.80 -14.41
C MET A 164 -1.62 9.81 -14.17
N ARG A 165 -2.40 9.54 -15.22
CA ARG A 165 -3.56 8.64 -15.17
C ARG A 165 -3.11 7.18 -15.27
N ALA A 166 -2.66 6.61 -14.15
CA ALA A 166 -2.07 5.27 -14.12
C ALA A 166 -3.02 4.20 -14.69
N GLY A 167 -2.46 3.24 -15.42
CA GLY A 167 -3.22 2.18 -16.09
C GLY A 167 -3.76 2.55 -17.48
N ASN A 168 -3.76 3.83 -17.86
CA ASN A 168 -4.10 4.21 -19.23
C ASN A 168 -2.95 3.91 -20.21
N PRO A 169 -3.24 3.47 -21.44
CA PRO A 169 -2.22 3.27 -22.47
C PRO A 169 -1.38 4.53 -22.72
N GLY A 170 -0.05 4.35 -22.75
CA GLY A 170 0.90 5.43 -23.01
C GLY A 170 1.24 6.31 -21.80
N VAL A 171 0.65 6.06 -20.62
CA VAL A 171 1.09 6.71 -19.38
C VAL A 171 2.27 5.93 -18.80
N PRO A 172 3.45 6.55 -18.64
CA PRO A 172 4.62 5.85 -18.08
C PRO A 172 4.40 5.50 -16.62
N THR A 173 5.05 4.44 -16.16
CA THR A 173 5.25 4.17 -14.73
C THR A 173 6.13 5.26 -14.10
N THR A 174 6.18 5.32 -12.76
CA THR A 174 7.04 6.26 -12.02
C THR A 174 8.50 6.11 -12.41
N SER A 175 9.01 4.88 -12.49
CA SER A 175 10.40 4.59 -12.85
C SER A 175 10.73 4.94 -14.30
N GLU A 176 9.82 4.66 -15.24
CA GLU A 176 9.98 5.07 -16.65
C GLU A 176 10.01 6.59 -16.79
N TRP A 177 9.13 7.30 -16.10
CA TRP A 177 9.12 8.75 -16.11
C TRP A 177 10.38 9.34 -15.49
N LEU A 178 10.86 8.81 -14.38
CA LEU A 178 12.14 9.20 -13.76
C LEU A 178 13.31 9.06 -14.75
N ASN A 179 13.38 7.92 -15.44
CA ASN A 179 14.41 7.64 -16.46
C ASN A 179 14.35 8.57 -17.68
N ASP A 180 13.19 9.18 -17.96
CA ASP A 180 13.01 10.13 -19.06
C ASP A 180 13.35 11.57 -18.62
N VAL A 181 12.96 11.97 -17.41
CA VAL A 181 13.08 13.36 -16.97
C VAL A 181 14.39 13.69 -16.25
N LEU A 182 15.11 12.70 -15.72
CA LEU A 182 16.35 12.91 -14.99
C LEU A 182 17.59 12.73 -15.88
N ALA A 183 18.64 13.47 -15.55
CA ALA A 183 19.95 13.27 -16.17
C ALA A 183 20.55 11.91 -15.74
N PRO A 184 21.29 11.20 -16.62
CA PRO A 184 21.96 9.96 -16.26
C PRO A 184 22.81 10.11 -15.01
N GLY A 185 22.77 9.12 -14.10
CA GLY A 185 23.51 9.21 -12.84
C GLY A 185 22.79 9.92 -11.69
N ALA A 186 21.58 10.47 -11.93
CA ALA A 186 20.80 11.15 -10.89
C ALA A 186 20.47 10.26 -9.68
N LYS A 187 20.24 10.92 -8.54
CA LYS A 187 19.89 10.27 -7.27
C LYS A 187 18.41 10.42 -6.97
N VAL A 188 17.74 9.31 -6.72
CA VAL A 188 16.32 9.26 -6.37
C VAL A 188 16.20 8.91 -4.90
N GLY A 189 15.69 9.83 -4.10
CA GLY A 189 15.47 9.65 -2.67
C GLY A 189 14.11 8.99 -2.38
N VAL A 190 14.11 8.11 -1.38
CA VAL A 190 12.90 7.54 -0.78
C VAL A 190 13.03 7.49 0.73
N ASP A 191 11.91 7.57 1.44
CA ASP A 191 11.84 7.13 2.84
C ASP A 191 11.73 5.60 2.84
N PRO A 192 12.72 4.88 3.38
CA PRO A 192 12.77 3.41 3.31
C PRO A 192 11.62 2.74 4.06
N PHE A 193 10.99 3.41 5.03
CA PHE A 193 9.85 2.84 5.74
C PHE A 193 8.58 2.80 4.90
N LEU A 194 8.47 3.59 3.83
CA LEU A 194 7.23 3.68 3.05
C LEU A 194 7.19 2.69 1.86
N PHE A 195 8.21 1.86 1.72
CA PHE A 195 8.34 0.86 0.67
C PHE A 195 8.52 -0.52 1.29
N SER A 196 7.92 -1.55 0.67
CA SER A 196 8.34 -2.91 0.97
C SER A 196 9.75 -3.14 0.42
N PHE A 197 10.45 -4.12 0.98
CA PHE A 197 11.77 -4.52 0.50
C PHE A 197 11.76 -4.82 -1.00
N ASP A 198 10.81 -5.64 -1.45
CA ASP A 198 10.67 -6.02 -2.86
C ASP A 198 10.40 -4.80 -3.75
N ALA A 199 9.50 -3.90 -3.36
CA ALA A 199 9.20 -2.69 -4.13
C ALA A 199 10.41 -1.75 -4.23
N ALA A 200 11.24 -1.69 -3.20
CA ALA A 200 12.47 -0.89 -3.20
C ALA A 200 13.52 -1.48 -4.15
N GLU A 201 13.72 -2.81 -4.13
CA GLU A 201 14.66 -3.48 -5.05
C GLU A 201 14.17 -3.41 -6.51
N GLU A 202 12.88 -3.62 -6.77
CA GLU A 202 12.28 -3.42 -8.10
C GLU A 202 12.47 -1.99 -8.61
N LEU A 203 12.24 -0.98 -7.77
CA LEU A 203 12.46 0.42 -8.10
C LEU A 203 13.93 0.68 -8.44
N LYS A 204 14.85 0.18 -7.61
CA LYS A 204 16.30 0.31 -7.78
C LYS A 204 16.76 -0.28 -9.10
N GLU A 205 16.31 -1.49 -9.44
CA GLU A 205 16.61 -2.12 -10.74
C GLU A 205 16.03 -1.32 -11.91
N ALA A 206 14.78 -0.83 -11.78
CA ALA A 206 14.11 -0.11 -12.85
C ALA A 206 14.79 1.23 -13.18
N ILE A 207 15.28 1.97 -12.18
CA ILE A 207 15.96 3.26 -12.40
C ILE A 207 17.44 3.09 -12.75
N ALA A 208 18.06 1.94 -12.41
CA ALA A 208 19.43 1.64 -12.79
C ALA A 208 19.65 1.56 -14.31
N LYS A 209 18.58 1.40 -15.10
CA LYS A 209 18.60 1.46 -16.58
C LYS A 209 19.20 2.75 -17.14
N LYS A 210 19.14 3.87 -16.40
CA LYS A 210 19.79 5.16 -16.73
C LYS A 210 20.92 5.51 -15.75
N ASN A 211 21.48 4.50 -15.09
CA ASN A 211 22.52 4.63 -14.07
C ASN A 211 22.09 5.51 -12.88
N HIS A 212 20.79 5.66 -12.63
CA HIS A 212 20.31 6.37 -11.44
C HIS A 212 20.57 5.54 -10.19
N LYS A 213 20.68 6.22 -9.05
CA LYS A 213 20.93 5.59 -7.74
C LYS A 213 19.75 5.82 -6.82
N LEU A 214 19.24 4.75 -6.21
CA LEU A 214 18.28 4.86 -5.13
C LEU A 214 19.01 5.27 -3.84
N VAL A 215 18.49 6.25 -3.13
CA VAL A 215 19.04 6.79 -1.88
C VAL A 215 17.98 6.65 -0.79
N TYR A 216 18.31 5.91 0.26
CA TYR A 216 17.45 5.73 1.43
C TYR A 216 17.66 6.88 2.42
N LEU A 217 16.61 7.61 2.75
CA LEU A 217 16.61 8.73 3.70
C LEU A 217 15.88 8.30 4.97
N TYR A 218 16.62 7.73 5.92
CA TYR A 218 16.06 7.09 7.11
C TYR A 218 15.42 8.07 8.09
N ASN A 219 16.01 9.23 8.33
CA ASN A 219 15.42 10.27 9.18
C ASN A 219 16.07 11.64 8.96
N PRO A 220 15.28 12.73 8.96
CA PRO A 220 13.81 12.79 8.94
C PRO A 220 13.23 12.59 7.52
N ASN A 221 11.94 12.26 7.42
CA ASN A 221 11.23 12.31 6.14
C ASN A 221 11.13 13.78 5.66
N LEU A 222 11.50 14.06 4.41
CA LEU A 222 11.58 15.43 3.89
C LEU A 222 10.24 16.17 3.88
N VAL A 223 9.12 15.47 3.80
CA VAL A 223 7.80 16.10 3.88
C VAL A 223 7.52 16.57 5.31
N ASP A 224 7.97 15.82 6.31
CA ASP A 224 7.76 16.17 7.71
C ASP A 224 8.53 17.45 8.07
N GLU A 225 9.74 17.63 7.52
CA GLU A 225 10.57 18.83 7.69
C GLU A 225 9.91 20.12 7.20
N ILE A 226 9.07 20.04 6.16
CA ILE A 226 8.30 21.20 5.67
C ILE A 226 6.91 21.29 6.30
N TRP A 227 6.35 20.18 6.79
CA TRP A 227 5.06 20.15 7.49
C TRP A 227 5.18 20.75 8.89
N LYS A 228 6.33 20.56 9.55
CA LYS A 228 6.69 21.18 10.83
C LYS A 228 5.57 21.00 11.87
N GLY A 229 5.31 22.02 12.69
CA GLY A 229 4.28 22.00 13.73
C GLY A 229 2.83 21.95 13.22
N SER A 230 2.58 22.04 11.91
CA SER A 230 1.24 21.84 11.36
C SER A 230 0.91 20.37 11.07
N ARG A 231 1.88 19.46 11.29
CA ARG A 231 1.65 18.02 11.17
C ARG A 231 0.75 17.56 12.31
N PRO A 232 -0.38 16.87 12.01
CA PRO A 232 -1.22 16.27 13.05
C PRO A 232 -0.41 15.35 13.95
N MET A 233 -0.79 15.28 15.22
CA MET A 233 -0.15 14.35 16.14
C MET A 233 -0.53 12.90 15.81
N PRO A 234 0.38 11.94 16.04
CA PRO A 234 0.03 10.53 16.00
C PRO A 234 -1.19 10.24 16.91
N PRO A 235 -2.05 9.30 16.50
CA PRO A 235 -3.18 8.89 17.33
C PRO A 235 -2.65 8.33 18.66
N ASN A 236 -3.31 8.70 19.76
CA ASN A 236 -2.90 8.33 21.13
C ASN A 236 -4.09 7.82 21.96
N LYS A 237 -4.93 6.98 21.36
CA LYS A 237 -6.03 6.34 22.08
C LYS A 237 -5.54 5.05 22.75
N PRO A 238 -6.07 4.69 23.93
CA PRO A 238 -5.69 3.46 24.61
C PRO A 238 -5.96 2.20 23.78
N ILE A 239 -5.06 1.23 23.90
CA ILE A 239 -5.23 -0.13 23.39
C ILE A 239 -6.12 -0.90 24.36
N ARG A 240 -6.87 -1.87 23.84
CA ARG A 240 -7.69 -2.78 24.65
C ARG A 240 -7.44 -4.24 24.30
N VAL A 241 -7.69 -5.11 25.25
CA VAL A 241 -7.68 -6.56 25.04
C VAL A 241 -8.90 -6.97 24.20
N HIS A 242 -8.69 -7.92 23.29
CA HIS A 242 -9.75 -8.63 22.59
C HIS A 242 -10.04 -9.92 23.35
N GLU A 243 -11.15 -9.95 24.08
CA GLU A 243 -11.50 -11.07 24.95
C GLU A 243 -11.50 -12.42 24.24
N LEU A 244 -11.05 -13.46 24.94
CA LEU A 244 -10.91 -14.82 24.43
C LEU A 244 -12.22 -15.37 23.83
N LYS A 245 -13.38 -15.03 24.40
CA LYS A 245 -14.70 -15.45 23.90
C LYS A 245 -14.98 -15.01 22.45
N TYR A 246 -14.31 -13.95 21.99
CA TYR A 246 -14.39 -13.48 20.60
C TYR A 246 -13.20 -13.97 19.77
N ALA A 247 -12.01 -14.02 20.38
CA ALA A 247 -10.78 -14.40 19.68
C ALA A 247 -10.70 -15.90 19.34
N GLY A 248 -11.35 -16.76 20.14
CA GLY A 248 -11.36 -18.22 19.99
C GLY A 248 -10.06 -18.94 20.38
N VAL A 249 -8.91 -18.28 20.29
CA VAL A 249 -7.59 -18.81 20.64
C VAL A 249 -6.79 -17.76 21.42
N ASP A 250 -6.14 -18.19 22.50
CA ASP A 250 -5.31 -17.33 23.34
C ASP A 250 -3.95 -17.00 22.69
N VAL A 251 -3.25 -15.99 23.24
CA VAL A 251 -1.98 -15.49 22.68
C VAL A 251 -0.87 -16.52 22.79
N ALA A 252 -0.77 -17.25 23.91
CA ALA A 252 0.29 -18.23 24.12
C ALA A 252 0.19 -19.37 23.11
N SER A 253 -1.02 -19.86 22.83
CA SER A 253 -1.28 -20.86 21.80
C SER A 253 -0.87 -20.38 20.39
N LYS A 254 -1.20 -19.12 20.04
CA LYS A 254 -0.83 -18.55 18.73
C LYS A 254 0.68 -18.37 18.58
N LEU A 255 1.36 -17.88 19.62
CA LEU A 255 2.82 -17.74 19.63
C LEU A 255 3.52 -19.10 19.58
N SER A 256 3.00 -20.11 20.26
CA SER A 256 3.51 -21.49 20.20
C SER A 256 3.45 -22.04 18.77
N PHE A 257 2.31 -21.87 18.09
CA PHE A 257 2.17 -22.26 16.69
C PHE A 257 3.12 -21.50 15.76
N LEU A 258 3.25 -20.18 15.94
CA LEU A 258 4.20 -19.40 15.13
C LEU A 258 5.65 -19.86 15.36
N ARG A 259 6.03 -20.18 16.60
CA ARG A 259 7.36 -20.68 16.93
C ARG A 259 7.66 -22.05 16.33
N SER A 260 6.67 -22.95 16.20
CA SER A 260 6.90 -24.21 15.49
C SER A 260 7.23 -23.97 14.01
N GLU A 261 6.54 -23.03 13.36
CA GLU A 261 6.84 -22.66 11.97
C GLU A 261 8.23 -22.01 11.81
N LEU A 262 8.68 -21.22 12.80
CA LEU A 262 10.04 -20.68 12.82
C LEU A 262 11.09 -21.80 12.87
N LEU A 263 10.88 -22.80 13.73
CA LEU A 263 11.79 -23.93 13.85
C LEU A 263 11.82 -24.78 12.56
N ASP A 264 10.65 -25.03 11.96
CA ASP A 264 10.53 -25.81 10.72
C ASP A 264 11.20 -25.11 9.53
N THR A 265 11.25 -23.78 9.53
CA THR A 265 11.94 -22.97 8.52
C THR A 265 13.39 -22.63 8.87
N CYS A 266 13.91 -23.12 10.00
CA CYS A 266 15.23 -22.80 10.52
C CYS A 266 15.46 -21.28 10.74
N SER A 267 14.40 -20.54 11.08
CA SER A 267 14.43 -19.10 11.35
C SER A 267 14.56 -18.86 12.86
N SER A 268 15.39 -17.90 13.26
CA SER A 268 15.55 -17.52 14.68
C SER A 268 14.46 -16.56 15.17
N ALA A 269 13.91 -15.75 14.27
CA ALA A 269 12.88 -14.77 14.57
C ALA A 269 12.06 -14.39 13.33
N ILE A 270 10.93 -13.75 13.56
CA ILE A 270 10.14 -13.03 12.56
C ILE A 270 9.82 -11.63 13.06
N ILE A 271 9.90 -10.66 12.15
CA ILE A 271 9.45 -9.29 12.38
C ILE A 271 8.08 -9.15 11.70
N VAL A 272 7.07 -8.84 12.50
CA VAL A 272 5.71 -8.57 12.04
C VAL A 272 5.50 -7.06 12.04
N SER A 273 5.23 -6.50 10.86
CA SER A 273 4.97 -5.08 10.65
C SER A 273 3.51 -4.78 10.28
N MET A 274 2.77 -5.76 9.78
CA MET A 274 1.35 -5.60 9.44
C MET A 274 0.50 -5.45 10.71
N LEU A 275 -0.21 -4.33 10.84
CA LEU A 275 -0.88 -3.96 12.10
C LEU A 275 -2.00 -4.93 12.51
N ASP A 276 -2.69 -5.51 11.52
CA ASP A 276 -3.76 -6.48 11.71
C ASP A 276 -3.21 -7.84 12.17
N GLU A 277 -2.06 -8.27 11.65
CA GLU A 277 -1.36 -9.47 12.12
C GLU A 277 -0.93 -9.33 13.58
N ILE A 278 -0.37 -8.18 13.96
CA ILE A 278 0.01 -7.89 15.36
C ILE A 278 -1.23 -7.90 16.27
N ALA A 279 -2.30 -7.20 15.85
CA ALA A 279 -3.56 -7.15 16.60
C ALA A 279 -4.19 -8.54 16.76
N TRP A 280 -4.11 -9.40 15.75
CA TRP A 280 -4.61 -10.77 15.80
C TRP A 280 -3.75 -11.66 16.68
N LEU A 281 -2.42 -11.63 16.52
CA LEU A 281 -1.49 -12.49 17.22
C LEU A 281 -1.53 -12.25 18.73
N LEU A 282 -1.62 -10.97 19.14
CA LEU A 282 -1.62 -10.57 20.54
C LEU A 282 -3.01 -10.41 21.16
N ASN A 283 -4.10 -10.69 20.41
CA ASN A 283 -5.47 -10.41 20.85
C ASN A 283 -5.63 -8.98 21.38
N LEU A 284 -5.10 -8.00 20.66
CA LEU A 284 -5.22 -6.59 21.00
C LEU A 284 -6.03 -5.85 19.94
N ARG A 285 -6.67 -4.74 20.32
CA ARG A 285 -7.32 -3.82 19.37
C ARG A 285 -6.98 -2.37 19.71
N GLY A 286 -6.81 -1.58 18.68
CA GLY A 286 -6.56 -0.15 18.76
C GLY A 286 -7.61 0.67 18.02
N SER A 287 -7.32 1.96 17.83
CA SER A 287 -8.15 2.87 17.05
C SER A 287 -7.30 3.92 16.33
N ASP A 288 -6.07 3.53 15.98
CA ASP A 288 -5.09 4.43 15.39
C ASP A 288 -5.35 4.66 13.90
N VAL A 289 -5.85 3.65 13.22
CA VAL A 289 -6.19 3.70 11.79
C VAL A 289 -7.71 3.85 11.63
N PRO A 290 -8.20 4.82 10.85
CA PRO A 290 -9.62 4.95 10.58
C PRO A 290 -10.20 3.65 9.99
N HIS A 291 -11.36 3.23 10.50
CA HIS A 291 -12.09 2.02 10.07
C HIS A 291 -11.41 0.67 10.35
N SER A 292 -10.19 0.66 10.90
CA SER A 292 -9.45 -0.56 11.25
C SER A 292 -9.12 -0.57 12.75
N PRO A 293 -9.53 -1.59 13.53
CA PRO A 293 -9.35 -1.60 14.98
C PRO A 293 -7.93 -2.03 15.39
N VAL A 294 -6.92 -1.37 14.83
CA VAL A 294 -5.48 -1.67 14.99
C VAL A 294 -4.73 -0.51 15.64
N MET A 295 -3.49 -0.77 16.05
CA MET A 295 -2.57 0.19 16.67
C MET A 295 -1.25 0.20 15.91
N TYR A 296 -0.59 1.36 15.80
CA TYR A 296 0.77 1.42 15.25
C TYR A 296 1.73 0.67 16.16
N ALA A 297 2.30 -0.43 15.67
CA ALA A 297 3.21 -1.27 16.41
C ALA A 297 4.10 -2.09 15.47
N TYR A 298 5.23 -2.56 16.00
CA TYR A 298 5.98 -3.69 15.44
C TYR A 298 6.02 -4.81 16.47
N LEU A 299 6.19 -6.04 16.00
CA LEU A 299 6.37 -7.20 16.88
C LEU A 299 7.53 -8.04 16.37
N ILE A 300 8.48 -8.34 17.25
CA ILE A 300 9.50 -9.37 17.01
C ILE A 300 9.08 -10.61 17.79
N VAL A 301 8.99 -11.75 17.11
CA VAL A 301 8.78 -13.06 17.76
C VAL A 301 10.03 -13.89 17.54
N GLU A 302 10.68 -14.25 18.65
CA GLU A 302 11.84 -15.12 18.72
C GLU A 302 11.41 -16.52 19.16
N VAL A 303 12.29 -17.51 19.01
CA VAL A 303 12.03 -18.90 19.44
C VAL A 303 11.68 -19.02 20.92
N ASP A 304 12.19 -18.13 21.76
CA ASP A 304 12.04 -18.13 23.22
C ASP A 304 11.43 -16.84 23.79
N GLY A 305 11.22 -15.81 22.96
CA GLY A 305 10.76 -14.48 23.38
C GLY A 305 9.80 -13.82 22.41
N ALA A 306 9.20 -12.72 22.82
CA ALA A 306 8.45 -11.83 21.93
C ALA A 306 8.53 -10.40 22.47
N LYS A 307 8.67 -9.41 21.58
CA LYS A 307 8.83 -7.99 21.91
C LYS A 307 7.87 -7.16 21.09
N LEU A 308 6.91 -6.51 21.75
CA LEU A 308 5.96 -5.57 21.15
C LEU A 308 6.50 -4.15 21.26
N PHE A 309 6.69 -3.49 20.12
CA PHE A 309 7.13 -2.11 19.99
C PHE A 309 5.91 -1.22 19.77
N VAL A 310 5.54 -0.43 20.76
CA VAL A 310 4.33 0.40 20.73
C VAL A 310 4.53 1.68 21.54
N ASP A 311 3.67 2.67 21.34
CA ASP A 311 3.64 3.85 22.20
C ASP A 311 3.11 3.48 23.59
N ASN A 312 3.99 3.54 24.58
CA ASN A 312 3.70 3.16 25.96
C ASN A 312 2.54 3.96 26.57
N SER A 313 2.26 5.19 26.11
CA SER A 313 1.11 5.95 26.64
C SER A 313 -0.24 5.33 26.28
N LYS A 314 -0.28 4.40 25.32
CA LYS A 314 -1.49 3.68 24.91
C LYS A 314 -1.74 2.41 25.72
N VAL A 315 -0.75 1.94 26.48
CA VAL A 315 -0.82 0.66 27.19
C VAL A 315 -1.48 0.88 28.55
N THR A 316 -2.64 0.26 28.75
CA THR A 316 -3.33 0.25 30.05
C THR A 316 -2.77 -0.86 30.96
N PRO A 317 -2.99 -0.80 32.28
CA PRO A 317 -2.59 -1.88 33.19
C PRO A 317 -3.18 -3.25 32.80
N GLU A 318 -4.39 -3.28 32.25
CA GLU A 318 -5.02 -4.50 31.74
C GLU A 318 -4.24 -5.08 30.56
N VAL A 319 -3.86 -4.25 29.59
CA VAL A 319 -3.08 -4.67 28.42
C VAL A 319 -1.67 -5.11 28.82
N LEU A 320 -1.03 -4.39 29.75
CA LEU A 320 0.28 -4.77 30.29
C LEU A 320 0.24 -6.16 30.90
N ASN A 321 -0.71 -6.41 31.81
CA ASN A 321 -0.87 -7.72 32.44
C ASN A 321 -1.22 -8.81 31.43
N HIS A 322 -2.04 -8.53 30.41
CA HIS A 322 -2.34 -9.47 29.32
C HIS A 322 -1.09 -9.87 28.53
N LEU A 323 -0.19 -8.93 28.25
CA LEU A 323 1.07 -9.18 27.55
C LEU A 323 2.09 -9.93 28.41
N GLU A 324 2.24 -9.54 29.68
CA GLU A 324 3.14 -10.20 30.64
C GLU A 324 2.75 -11.67 30.85
N ASN A 325 1.46 -11.97 30.97
CA ASN A 325 0.95 -13.33 31.09
C ASN A 325 1.21 -14.18 29.83
N ALA A 326 1.38 -13.54 28.66
CA ALA A 326 1.74 -14.19 27.42
C ALA A 326 3.26 -14.23 27.16
N GLY A 327 4.08 -13.68 28.07
CA GLY A 327 5.53 -13.60 27.92
C GLY A 327 5.98 -12.62 26.83
N VAL A 328 5.22 -11.54 26.59
CA VAL A 328 5.54 -10.51 25.61
C VAL A 328 6.12 -9.28 26.31
N GLU A 329 7.35 -8.92 25.97
CA GLU A 329 8.01 -7.71 26.46
C GLU A 329 7.52 -6.47 25.71
N LEU A 330 7.36 -5.34 26.41
CA LEU A 330 7.04 -4.05 25.80
C LEU A 330 8.29 -3.21 25.57
N LYS A 331 8.37 -2.60 24.39
CA LYS A 331 9.43 -1.68 23.97
C LYS A 331 8.82 -0.40 23.38
N PRO A 332 9.50 0.76 23.45
CA PRO A 332 9.06 1.96 22.75
C PRO A 332 9.05 1.75 21.23
N TYR A 333 8.01 2.26 20.55
CA TYR A 333 7.80 2.08 19.11
C TYR A 333 9.02 2.42 18.23
N ASP A 334 9.75 3.47 18.57
CA ASP A 334 10.90 3.99 17.82
C ASP A 334 12.21 3.19 18.02
N THR A 335 12.23 2.23 18.95
CA THR A 335 13.42 1.41 19.25
C THR A 335 13.56 0.15 18.40
N ILE A 336 12.61 -0.12 17.49
CA ILE A 336 12.61 -1.32 16.64
C ILE A 336 13.91 -1.49 15.85
N LEU A 337 14.41 -0.43 15.21
CA LEU A 337 15.66 -0.51 14.43
C LEU A 337 16.85 -0.87 15.31
N SER A 338 16.97 -0.21 16.47
CA SER A 338 18.06 -0.49 17.41
C SER A 338 18.01 -1.90 18.00
N GLU A 339 16.82 -2.51 18.11
CA GLU A 339 16.72 -3.91 18.54
C GLU A 339 17.19 -4.84 17.42
N VAL A 340 16.74 -4.61 16.18
CA VAL A 340 17.11 -5.44 15.02
C VAL A 340 18.60 -5.37 14.72
N GLU A 341 19.23 -4.21 14.85
CA GLU A 341 20.69 -4.05 14.63
C GLU A 341 21.56 -4.73 15.69
N ARG A 342 20.99 -5.11 16.84
CA ARG A 342 21.72 -5.66 17.99
C ARG A 342 21.71 -7.19 18.02
N GLY A 343 20.76 -7.82 17.31
CA GLY A 343 20.64 -9.27 17.17
C GLY A 343 21.46 -9.81 16.01
#